data_AF-I3CKI9-F1
#
_entry.id   AF-I3CKI9-F1
#
_cell.length_a   1.000
_cell.length_b   1.000
_cell.length_c   1.000
_cell.angle_alpha   90.00
_cell.angle_beta   90.00
_cell.angle_gamma   90.00
#
_symmetry.space_group_name_H-M   'P 1'
#
loop_
_entity.id
_entity.type
_entity.pdbx_description
1 polymer ?
#
loop_
_entity_poly.entity_id
_entity_poly.type
_entity_poly.pdbx_seq_one_letter_code
_entity_poly.pdbx_strand_id
1 'polypeptide(L)' 'MNAIEFETVAENGVLKIPDEYQEWYNQSLKVILLTQTLKNTVKKSPSKEEIQAFFASKQLNLQGYKFDREEANAR' A
#
# COMPACT_ATOMS: atom_id res chain seq x y z
N MET A 1 -33.76 -6.42 5.89
CA MET A 1 -32.58 -6.16 5.05
C MET A 1 -31.64 -7.31 5.28
N ASN A 2 -31.30 -8.06 4.22
CA ASN A 2 -30.39 -9.20 4.30
C ASN A 2 -29.07 -8.80 3.61
N ALA A 3 -27.95 -9.34 4.06
CA ALA A 3 -26.65 -9.13 3.46
C ALA A 3 -25.84 -10.42 3.59
N ILE A 4 -24.98 -10.66 2.61
CA ILE A 4 -24.00 -11.76 2.61
C ILE A 4 -22.60 -11.16 2.51
N GLU A 5 -21.66 -11.77 3.23
CA GLU A 5 -20.24 -11.41 3.17
C GLU A 5 -19.47 -12.66 2.78
N PHE A 6 -18.61 -12.54 1.77
CA PHE A 6 -17.74 -13.61 1.32
C PHE A 6 -16.45 -13.01 0.77
N GLU A 7 -15.36 -13.76 0.91
CA GLU A 7 -14.06 -13.39 0.35
C GLU A 7 -13.94 -13.93 -1.07
N THR A 8 -13.55 -13.07 -2.01
CA THR A 8 -13.32 -13.47 -3.41
C THR A 8 -12.30 -12.54 -4.05
N VAL A 9 -11.77 -12.95 -5.20
CA VAL A 9 -10.89 -12.14 -6.02
C VAL A 9 -11.66 -11.71 -7.26
N ALA A 10 -11.57 -10.42 -7.59
CA ALA A 10 -12.11 -9.91 -8.85
C ALA A 10 -11.19 -10.33 -10.00
N GLU A 11 -11.69 -11.15 -10.92
CA GLU A 11 -10.96 -11.57 -12.12
C GLU A 11 -11.56 -10.87 -13.35
N ASN A 12 -10.75 -10.11 -14.08
CA ASN A 12 -11.19 -9.36 -15.27
C ASN A 12 -12.42 -8.44 -15.03
N GLY A 13 -12.51 -7.86 -13.82
CA GLY A 13 -13.65 -7.02 -13.43
C GLY A 13 -14.92 -7.79 -13.07
N VAL A 14 -14.87 -9.11 -13.00
CA VAL A 14 -15.99 -9.97 -12.61
C VAL A 14 -15.78 -10.49 -11.19
N LEU A 15 -16.79 -10.32 -10.33
CA LEU A 15 -16.87 -10.92 -9.01
C LEU A 15 -17.84 -12.10 -9.06
N LYS A 16 -17.35 -13.30 -8.77
CA LYS A 16 -18.20 -14.50 -8.74
C LYS A 16 -18.77 -14.68 -7.34
N ILE A 17 -20.10 -14.68 -7.25
CA ILE A 17 -20.83 -15.04 -6.03
C ILE A 17 -20.76 -16.57 -5.88
N PRO A 18 -20.32 -17.10 -4.72
CA PRO A 18 -20.29 -18.54 -4.47
C PRO A 18 -21.63 -19.24 -4.69
N ASP A 19 -21.58 -20.51 -5.08
CA ASP A 19 -22.77 -21.36 -5.29
C ASP A 19 -23.57 -21.61 -4.01
N GLU A 20 -23.05 -21.28 -2.84
CA GLU A 20 -23.80 -21.34 -1.58
C GLU A 20 -24.89 -20.25 -1.49
N TYR A 21 -24.76 -19.19 -2.30
CA TYR A 21 -25.64 -18.03 -2.28
C TYR A 21 -26.46 -17.89 -3.58
N GLN A 22 -26.87 -19.01 -4.21
CA GLN A 22 -27.59 -18.98 -5.50
C GLN A 22 -28.91 -18.20 -5.43
N GLU A 23 -29.52 -18.11 -4.25
CA GLU A 23 -30.73 -17.33 -4.02
C GLU A 23 -30.56 -15.84 -4.38
N TRP A 24 -29.33 -15.33 -4.40
CA TRP A 24 -28.98 -13.94 -4.75
C TRP A 24 -28.81 -13.73 -6.26
N TYR A 25 -28.83 -14.80 -7.07
CA TYR A 25 -28.71 -14.68 -8.53
C TYR A 25 -29.94 -13.97 -9.12
N ASN A 26 -29.72 -13.19 -10.18
CA ASN A 26 -30.76 -12.43 -10.89
C ASN A 26 -31.51 -11.37 -10.07
N GLN A 27 -31.00 -11.01 -8.89
CA GLN A 27 -31.53 -9.91 -8.10
C GLN A 27 -30.76 -8.61 -8.38
N SER A 28 -31.43 -7.46 -8.20
CA SER A 28 -30.76 -6.16 -8.24
C SER A 28 -30.04 -5.93 -6.92
N LEU A 29 -28.70 -5.99 -6.94
CA LEU A 29 -27.87 -5.94 -5.74
C LEU A 29 -27.00 -4.67 -5.71
N LYS A 30 -26.75 -4.16 -4.51
CA LYS A 30 -25.72 -3.16 -4.25
C LYS A 30 -24.48 -3.85 -3.72
N VAL A 31 -23.35 -3.67 -4.40
CA VAL A 31 -22.08 -4.31 -4.04
C VAL A 31 -21.20 -3.31 -3.26
N ILE A 32 -20.57 -3.76 -2.18
CA ILE A 32 -19.56 -3.02 -1.43
C ILE A 32 -18.25 -3.80 -1.54
N LEU A 33 -17.19 -3.14 -2.00
CA LEU A 33 -15.86 -3.75 -2.12
C LEU A 33 -14.98 -3.30 -0.97
N LEU A 34 -14.55 -4.25 -0.14
CA LEU A 34 -13.63 -4.02 0.96
C LEU A 34 -12.30 -4.66 0.61
N THR A 35 -11.28 -3.84 0.38
CA THR A 35 -9.93 -4.36 0.17
C THR A 35 -9.28 -4.60 1.52
N GLN A 36 -8.97 -5.86 1.85
CA GLN A 36 -7.94 -6.12 2.85
C GLN A 36 -6.60 -5.74 2.21
N THR A 37 -6.17 -4.49 2.40
CA THR A 37 -4.75 -4.21 2.33
C THR A 37 -4.11 -5.06 3.42
N LEU A 38 -3.57 -6.22 3.04
CA LEU A 38 -2.51 -6.84 3.82
C LEU A 38 -1.51 -5.71 4.03
N LYS A 39 -1.41 -5.20 5.25
CA LYS A 39 -0.36 -4.27 5.66
C LYS A 39 0.97 -5.03 5.69
N ASN A 40 1.33 -5.67 4.58
CA ASN A 40 2.64 -6.26 4.33
C ASN A 40 3.50 -5.32 3.47
N THR A 41 3.15 -4.04 3.39
CA THR A 41 4.18 -3.01 3.37
C THR A 41 4.58 -2.69 4.82
N VAL A 42 5.09 -3.68 5.54
CA VAL A 42 6.24 -3.37 6.40
C VAL A 42 7.27 -2.89 5.39
N LYS A 43 7.41 -1.56 5.25
CA LYS A 43 8.63 -0.99 4.70
C LYS A 43 9.73 -1.61 5.54
N LYS A 44 10.38 -2.67 5.05
CA LYS A 44 11.57 -3.23 5.66
C LYS A 44 12.44 -2.01 5.90
N SER A 45 12.72 -1.70 7.18
CA SER A 45 13.69 -0.67 7.49
C SER A 45 14.92 -1.01 6.64
N PRO A 46 15.38 -0.09 5.77
CA PRO A 46 16.44 -0.42 4.84
C PRO A 46 17.61 -0.93 5.67
N SER A 47 18.11 -2.09 5.25
CA SER A 47 19.20 -2.77 5.93
C SER A 47 20.39 -1.81 5.97
N LYS A 48 21.23 -1.86 7.02
CA LYS A 48 22.42 -0.99 7.12
C LYS A 48 23.31 -1.09 5.86
N GLU A 49 23.26 -2.21 5.16
CA GLU A 49 23.93 -2.48 3.89
C GLU A 49 23.29 -1.75 2.70
N GLU A 50 21.95 -1.68 2.62
CA GLU A 50 21.24 -0.95 1.54
C GLU A 50 21.41 0.56 1.67
N ILE A 51 21.44 1.07 2.90
CA ILE A 51 21.76 2.48 3.16
C ILE A 51 23.19 2.79 2.71
N GLN A 52 24.15 1.92 3.02
CA GLN A 52 25.55 2.09 2.59
C GLN A 52 25.70 2.03 1.06
N ALA A 53 25.01 1.09 0.39
CA ALA A 53 25.02 1.01 -1.07
C ALA A 53 24.43 2.28 -1.72
N PHE A 54 23.35 2.83 -1.15
CA PHE A 54 22.76 4.10 -1.62
C PHE A 54 23.76 5.26 -1.52
N PHE A 55 24.39 5.47 -0.36
CA PHE A 55 25.37 6.55 -0.19
C PHE A 55 26.66 6.32 -0.98
N ALA A 56 27.09 5.07 -1.17
CA ALA A 56 28.25 4.74 -2.03
C ALA A 56 27.96 5.05 -3.51
N SER A 57 26.72 4.81 -3.97
CA SER A 57 26.32 5.13 -5.35
C SER A 57 26.14 6.64 -5.60
N LYS A 58 25.92 7.42 -4.54
CA LYS A 58 25.75 8.86 -4.60
C LYS A 58 27.04 9.53 -4.13
N GLN A 59 27.95 9.75 -5.07
CA GLN A 59 29.16 10.55 -4.87
C GLN A 59 28.79 12.04 -4.71
N LEU A 60 28.18 12.38 -3.58
CA LEU A 60 27.80 13.75 -3.23
C LEU A 60 29.06 14.49 -2.81
N ASN A 61 29.50 15.44 -3.65
CA ASN A 61 30.59 16.32 -3.30
C ASN A 61 30.08 17.39 -2.33
N LEU A 62 30.23 17.13 -1.03
CA LEU A 62 29.84 18.03 0.06
C LEU A 62 30.96 19.02 0.44
N GLN A 63 32.05 19.08 -0.33
CA GLN A 63 33.12 20.05 -0.07
C GLN A 63 32.59 21.46 -0.30
N GLY A 64 32.33 22.19 0.79
CA GLY A 64 31.80 23.56 0.78
C GLY A 64 30.40 23.71 1.35
N TYR A 65 29.68 22.62 1.61
CA TYR A 65 28.38 22.69 2.29
C TYR A 65 28.60 22.74 3.81
N LYS A 66 28.27 23.87 4.44
CA LYS A 66 28.20 23.98 5.90
C LYS A 66 26.74 24.15 6.29
N PHE A 67 26.32 23.38 7.29
CA PHE A 67 25.00 23.53 7.88
C PHE A 67 24.96 24.84 8.67
N ASP A 68 24.17 25.80 8.19
CA ASP A 68 23.92 27.06 8.90
C ASP A 68 22.80 26.84 9.92
N ARG A 69 23.18 26.82 11.21
CA ARG A 69 22.23 26.60 12.31
C ARG A 69 21.33 27.80 12.55
N GLU A 70 21.77 29.00 12.19
CA GLU A 70 21.02 30.23 12.44
C GLU A 70 19.88 30.38 11.44
N GLU A 71 20.13 30.10 10.15
CA GLU A 71 19.07 30.08 9.12
C GLU A 71 18.01 28.99 9.38
N ALA A 72 18.43 27.82 9.86
CA ALA A 72 17.52 26.70 10.13
C ALA A 72 16.59 26.93 11.33
N ASN A 73 17.05 27.66 12.35
CA ASN A 73 16.26 27.98 13.55
C ASN A 73 15.40 29.24 13.40
N ALA A 74 15.56 29.99 12.31
CA ALA A 74 14.78 31.19 12.01
C ALA A 74 13.43 30.88 11.30
N ARG A 75 13.06 29.60 11.17
CA ARG A 75 11.78 29.12 10.62
C ARG A 75 10.84 28.58 11.69
#